data_AF-A0A968CGS9-F1
#
_entry.id   AF-A0A968CGS9-F1
#
_cell.length_a   1.000
_cell.length_b   1.000
_cell.length_c   1.000
_cell.angle_alpha   90.00
_cell.angle_beta   90.00
_cell.angle_gamma   90.00
#
_symmetry.space_group_name_H-M   'P 1'
#
loop_
_entity.id
_entity.type
_entity.pdbx_description
1 polymer ?
#
loop_
_entity_poly.entity_id
_entity_poly.type
_entity_poly.pdbx_seq_one_letter_code
_entity_poly.pdbx_strand_id
1 'polypeptide(L)'
;MTRHRTLKLIHLANTVWFILCVGYILVFALRKAGVHWWIIFSLSGHSTLLVLLMVSIYLFALFRGMDKNQIIEAEHPLTSTNYYIVFYIIAPILGGLTGCVGMIGVSAMKQFFLGVALGTLGTTFLVWVIVDPLTALLETLLPATSRKHRTERLDQAKAEREKRQKDREHLIAEVLANEELDRHRWRELLKPQAEILAGLLTTNSANFVQAERKAADIGVKAWQIGGLVCMHQLRDMAIDLCRQKNGNKAVVDYISFWWEGIGNWRIPSLERMMNL
;
A
#
# COMPACT_ATOMS: atom_id res chain seq x y z
N MET A 1 -6.56 13.97 -15.00
CA MET A 1 -6.83 13.02 -13.90
C MET A 1 -7.50 11.71 -14.31
N THR A 2 -8.32 11.65 -15.37
CA THR A 2 -9.11 10.43 -15.76
C THR A 2 -8.28 9.30 -16.38
N ARG A 3 -7.29 9.63 -17.22
CA ARG A 3 -6.51 8.65 -18.00
C ARG A 3 -5.61 7.74 -17.16
N HIS A 4 -5.02 8.25 -16.09
CA HIS A 4 -4.19 7.44 -15.19
C HIS A 4 -5.05 6.42 -14.43
N ARG A 5 -6.30 6.78 -14.10
CA ARG A 5 -7.25 5.90 -13.41
C ARG A 5 -7.74 4.78 -14.33
N THR A 6 -8.02 5.07 -15.60
CA THR A 6 -8.43 4.05 -16.58
C THR A 6 -7.30 3.07 -16.88
N LEU A 7 -6.07 3.55 -17.08
CA LEU A 7 -4.91 2.68 -17.28
C LEU A 7 -4.67 1.77 -16.06
N LYS A 8 -4.81 2.29 -14.84
CA LYS A 8 -4.67 1.50 -13.62
C LYS A 8 -5.74 0.41 -13.50
N LEU A 9 -6.99 0.71 -13.88
CA LEU A 9 -8.08 -0.28 -13.88
C LEU A 9 -7.86 -1.37 -14.93
N ILE A 10 -7.45 -0.99 -16.15
CA ILE A 10 -7.14 -1.95 -17.21
C ILE A 10 -5.95 -2.83 -16.78
N HIS A 11 -4.91 -2.24 -16.19
CA HIS A 11 -3.78 -2.99 -15.67
C HIS A 11 -4.19 -3.99 -14.58
N LEU A 12 -5.04 -3.57 -13.64
CA LEU A 12 -5.57 -4.46 -12.60
C LEU A 12 -6.38 -5.61 -13.20
N ALA A 13 -7.31 -5.31 -14.12
CA ALA A 13 -8.11 -6.32 -14.80
C ALA A 13 -7.24 -7.35 -15.54
N ASN A 14 -6.22 -6.87 -16.27
CA ASN A 14 -5.31 -7.74 -17.02
C ASN A 14 -4.40 -8.57 -16.10
N THR A 15 -4.05 -8.03 -14.93
CA THR A 15 -3.34 -8.78 -13.90
C THR A 15 -4.18 -9.92 -13.34
N VAL A 16 -5.43 -9.63 -12.98
CA VAL A 16 -6.37 -10.66 -12.50
C VAL A 16 -6.60 -11.71 -13.57
N TRP A 17 -6.83 -11.30 -14.83
CA TRP A 17 -6.98 -12.21 -15.97
C TRP A 17 -5.78 -13.15 -16.14
N PHE A 18 -4.56 -12.60 -16.12
CA PHE A 18 -3.34 -13.39 -16.24
C PHE A 18 -3.20 -14.41 -15.11
N ILE A 19 -3.44 -14.00 -13.85
CA ILE A 19 -3.39 -14.89 -12.69
C ILE A 19 -4.42 -16.03 -12.83
N LEU A 20 -5.63 -15.73 -13.30
CA LEU A 20 -6.65 -16.75 -13.56
C LEU A 20 -6.22 -17.74 -14.64
N CYS A 21 -5.62 -17.28 -15.75
CA CYS A 21 -5.08 -18.17 -16.79
C CYS A 21 -3.97 -19.08 -16.27
N VAL A 22 -3.01 -18.51 -15.52
CA VAL A 22 -1.91 -19.25 -14.87
C VAL A 22 -2.46 -20.28 -13.89
N GLY A 23 -3.40 -19.89 -13.04
CA GLY A 23 -4.05 -20.79 -12.07
C GLY A 23 -4.84 -21.91 -12.75
N TYR A 24 -5.55 -21.60 -13.84
CA TYR A 24 -6.29 -22.60 -14.63
C TYR A 24 -5.35 -23.65 -15.22
N ILE A 25 -4.24 -23.22 -15.84
CA ILE A 25 -3.21 -24.11 -16.39
C ILE A 25 -2.63 -25.00 -15.29
N LEU A 26 -2.30 -24.41 -14.13
CA LEU A 26 -1.75 -25.14 -12.99
C LEU A 26 -2.71 -26.23 -12.49
N VAL A 27 -3.98 -25.87 -12.25
CA VAL A 27 -5.01 -26.82 -11.82
C VAL A 27 -5.25 -27.91 -12.86
N PHE A 28 -5.28 -27.55 -14.14
CA PHE A 28 -5.44 -28.51 -15.24
C PHE A 28 -4.27 -29.50 -15.31
N ALA A 29 -3.03 -29.00 -15.20
CA ALA A 29 -1.82 -29.81 -15.17
C ALA A 29 -1.80 -30.75 -13.95
N LEU A 30 -2.16 -30.24 -12.76
CA LEU A 30 -2.25 -31.04 -11.53
C LEU A 30 -3.30 -32.15 -11.64
N ARG A 31 -4.47 -31.86 -12.22
CA ARG A 31 -5.50 -32.86 -12.46
C ARG A 31 -5.05 -33.93 -13.45
N LYS A 32 -4.33 -33.56 -14.51
CA LYS A 32 -3.78 -34.52 -15.48
C LYS A 32 -2.65 -35.38 -14.89
N ALA A 33 -1.83 -34.82 -14.01
CA ALA A 33 -0.73 -35.54 -13.37
C ALA A 33 -1.17 -36.51 -12.27
N GLY A 34 -2.47 -36.55 -11.92
CA GLY A 34 -3.03 -37.60 -11.07
C GLY A 34 -2.37 -37.75 -9.70
N VAL A 35 -2.00 -36.66 -9.01
CA VAL A 35 -1.36 -36.67 -7.67
C VAL A 35 0.00 -37.40 -7.61
N HIS A 36 0.55 -37.85 -8.75
CA HIS A 36 1.89 -38.44 -8.82
C HIS A 36 2.93 -37.32 -9.00
N TRP A 37 3.21 -36.61 -7.91
CA TRP A 37 4.15 -35.46 -7.83
C TRP A 37 5.54 -35.73 -8.43
N TRP A 38 5.96 -36.99 -8.52
CA TRP A 38 7.22 -37.41 -9.10
C TRP A 38 7.34 -37.20 -10.62
N ILE A 39 6.23 -37.20 -11.37
CA ILE A 39 6.24 -37.04 -12.84
C ILE A 39 6.48 -35.59 -13.26
N ILE A 40 6.16 -34.63 -12.38
CA ILE A 40 6.37 -33.19 -12.59
C ILE A 40 7.87 -32.86 -12.71
N PHE A 41 8.74 -33.66 -12.10
CA PHE A 41 10.20 -33.51 -12.14
C PHE A 41 10.89 -34.29 -13.27
N SER A 42 10.18 -35.15 -14.00
CA SER A 42 10.75 -35.78 -15.19
C SER A 42 10.74 -34.78 -16.34
N LEU A 43 11.81 -34.76 -17.13
CA LEU A 43 12.03 -33.90 -18.31
C LEU A 43 11.07 -34.24 -19.48
N SER A 44 9.80 -34.53 -19.18
CA SER A 44 8.70 -34.69 -20.13
C SER A 44 7.88 -33.39 -20.14
N GLY A 45 7.25 -33.03 -21.27
CA GLY A 45 6.75 -31.67 -21.58
C GLY A 45 5.82 -30.96 -20.57
N HIS A 46 5.43 -31.59 -19.47
CA HIS A 46 4.76 -30.94 -18.33
C HIS A 46 5.75 -30.10 -17.49
N SER A 47 7.01 -30.51 -17.39
CA SER A 47 8.08 -29.75 -16.72
C SER A 47 8.37 -28.43 -17.45
N THR A 48 8.38 -28.43 -18.78
CA THR A 48 8.53 -27.21 -19.60
C THR A 48 7.45 -26.18 -19.28
N LEU A 49 6.20 -26.63 -19.12
CA LEU A 49 5.07 -25.75 -18.82
C LEU A 49 5.20 -25.14 -17.42
N LEU A 50 5.68 -25.92 -16.45
CA LEU A 50 5.93 -25.46 -15.08
C LEU A 50 7.13 -24.51 -14.98
N VAL A 51 8.21 -24.79 -15.72
CA VAL A 51 9.36 -23.89 -15.85
C VAL A 51 8.92 -22.59 -16.51
N LEU A 52 8.15 -22.64 -17.60
CA LEU A 52 7.67 -21.45 -18.29
C LEU A 52 6.71 -20.65 -17.39
N LEU A 53 5.86 -21.33 -16.62
CA LEU A 53 4.99 -20.71 -15.60
C LEU A 53 5.80 -20.07 -14.46
N MET A 54 6.82 -20.75 -13.93
CA MET A 54 7.75 -20.20 -12.92
C MET A 54 8.51 -18.99 -13.45
N VAL A 55 9.04 -19.07 -14.67
CA VAL A 55 9.75 -17.98 -15.33
C VAL A 55 8.79 -16.82 -15.60
N SER A 56 7.55 -17.08 -16.04
CA SER A 56 6.54 -16.04 -16.21
C SER A 56 6.16 -15.39 -14.89
N ILE A 57 5.99 -16.14 -13.80
CA ILE A 57 5.71 -15.57 -12.46
C ILE A 57 6.92 -14.79 -11.95
N TYR A 58 8.13 -15.28 -12.18
CA TYR A 58 9.37 -14.61 -11.79
C TYR A 58 9.58 -13.30 -12.56
N LEU A 59 9.41 -13.32 -13.88
CA LEU A 59 9.49 -12.13 -14.73
C LEU A 59 8.35 -11.16 -14.41
N PHE A 60 7.14 -11.66 -14.16
CA PHE A 60 6.04 -10.84 -13.66
C PHE A 60 6.45 -10.13 -12.37
N ALA A 61 6.98 -10.87 -11.38
CA ALA A 61 7.38 -10.29 -10.10
C ALA A 61 8.52 -9.28 -10.24
N LEU A 62 9.49 -9.54 -11.12
CA LEU A 62 10.64 -8.68 -11.33
C LEU A 62 10.27 -7.40 -12.11
N PHE A 63 9.50 -7.52 -13.20
CA PHE A 63 9.13 -6.38 -14.04
C PHE A 63 7.90 -5.60 -13.55
N ARG A 64 6.92 -6.24 -12.90
CA ARG A 64 5.77 -5.55 -12.28
C ARG A 64 5.95 -5.23 -10.80
N GLY A 65 6.87 -5.89 -10.09
CA GLY A 65 7.21 -5.54 -8.71
C GLY A 65 8.02 -4.23 -8.60
N MET A 66 8.66 -3.80 -9.70
CA MET A 66 9.36 -2.52 -9.79
C MET A 66 8.45 -1.32 -10.09
N ASP A 67 7.12 -1.48 -10.02
CA ASP A 67 6.14 -0.47 -10.45
C ASP A 67 5.78 0.56 -9.36
N LYS A 68 6.74 0.95 -8.50
CA LYS A 68 6.55 2.06 -7.55
C LYS A 68 7.54 3.20 -7.68
N ASN A 69 8.64 3.01 -8.38
CA ASN A 69 9.54 4.10 -8.69
C ASN A 69 9.50 4.34 -10.19
N GLN A 70 9.15 5.56 -10.57
CA GLN A 70 9.14 6.15 -11.91
C GLN A 70 10.52 6.16 -12.61
N ILE A 71 11.37 5.17 -12.33
CA ILE A 71 12.72 5.01 -12.85
C ILE A 71 12.66 4.63 -14.34
N ILE A 72 11.68 3.81 -14.73
CA ILE A 72 11.61 3.28 -16.10
C ILE A 72 11.10 4.33 -17.11
N GLU A 73 10.21 5.26 -16.72
CA GLU A 73 9.69 6.32 -17.62
C GLU A 73 10.79 7.28 -18.10
N ALA A 74 11.87 7.46 -17.32
CA ALA A 74 12.99 8.33 -17.68
C ALA A 74 14.13 7.60 -18.40
N GLU A 75 14.22 6.26 -18.28
CA GLU A 75 15.36 5.49 -18.77
C GLU A 75 15.22 5.04 -20.23
N HIS A 76 14.01 4.93 -20.78
CA HIS A 76 13.76 4.25 -22.04
C HIS A 76 12.74 4.97 -22.93
N PRO A 77 13.16 5.75 -23.96
CA PRO A 77 12.26 6.62 -24.73
C PRO A 77 11.21 5.91 -25.60
N LEU A 78 11.45 4.65 -26.01
CA LEU A 78 10.46 3.84 -26.74
C LEU A 78 9.53 3.12 -25.76
N THR A 79 10.06 2.54 -24.68
CA THR A 79 9.21 1.85 -23.69
C THR A 79 8.41 2.80 -22.79
N SER A 80 8.81 4.08 -22.70
CA SER A 80 8.06 5.14 -22.03
C SER A 80 6.99 5.79 -22.92
N THR A 81 6.87 5.41 -24.21
CA THR A 81 5.78 5.95 -25.02
C THR A 81 4.44 5.35 -24.61
N ASN A 82 3.41 6.20 -24.65
CA ASN A 82 2.03 5.79 -24.37
C ASN A 82 1.57 4.59 -25.20
N TYR A 83 2.05 4.47 -26.44
CA TYR A 83 1.72 3.35 -27.32
C TYR A 83 2.31 2.04 -26.81
N TYR A 84 3.58 2.05 -26.40
CA TYR A 84 4.22 0.86 -25.84
C TYR A 84 3.60 0.45 -24.50
N ILE A 85 3.33 1.41 -23.61
CA ILE A 85 2.65 1.14 -22.33
C ILE A 85 1.28 0.48 -22.57
N VAL A 86 0.49 1.02 -23.50
CA VAL A 86 -0.83 0.45 -23.84
C VAL A 86 -0.68 -0.95 -24.46
N PHE A 87 0.26 -1.14 -25.38
CA PHE A 87 0.57 -2.45 -25.97
C PHE A 87 0.95 -3.48 -24.89
N TYR A 88 1.85 -3.09 -23.99
CA TYR A 88 2.33 -3.92 -22.89
C TYR A 88 1.19 -4.31 -21.94
N ILE A 89 0.32 -3.34 -21.59
CA ILE A 89 -0.84 -3.58 -20.75
C ILE A 89 -1.81 -4.55 -21.42
N ILE A 90 -2.08 -4.40 -22.72
CA ILE A 90 -3.12 -5.16 -23.45
C ILE A 90 -2.60 -6.54 -23.93
N ALA A 91 -1.29 -6.79 -23.92
CA ALA A 91 -0.67 -8.05 -24.36
C ALA A 91 -1.34 -9.35 -23.81
N PRO A 92 -1.77 -9.45 -22.53
CA PRO A 92 -2.49 -10.63 -22.04
C PRO A 92 -3.83 -10.87 -22.73
N ILE A 93 -4.56 -9.79 -23.05
CA ILE A 93 -5.83 -9.85 -23.79
C ILE A 93 -5.57 -10.29 -25.23
N LEU A 94 -4.57 -9.71 -25.89
CA LEU A 94 -4.18 -10.11 -27.25
C LEU A 94 -3.79 -11.59 -27.31
N GLY A 95 -3.09 -12.09 -26.29
CA GLY A 95 -2.79 -13.51 -26.18
C GLY A 95 -4.03 -14.36 -25.98
N GLY A 96 -4.99 -13.91 -25.19
CA GLY A 96 -6.27 -14.59 -25.02
C GLY A 96 -7.06 -14.68 -26.32
N LEU A 97 -7.11 -13.58 -27.09
CA LEU A 97 -7.73 -13.54 -28.41
C LEU A 97 -7.01 -14.45 -29.41
N THR A 98 -5.68 -14.47 -29.39
CA THR A 98 -4.87 -15.38 -30.22
C THR A 98 -5.19 -16.84 -29.88
N GLY A 99 -5.33 -17.15 -28.59
CA GLY A 99 -5.78 -18.45 -28.13
C GLY A 99 -7.21 -18.79 -28.60
N CYS A 100 -8.16 -17.86 -28.54
CA CYS A 100 -9.52 -18.07 -29.06
C CYS A 100 -9.51 -18.42 -30.55
N VAL A 101 -8.74 -17.68 -31.36
CA VAL A 101 -8.60 -17.94 -32.81
C VAL A 101 -7.95 -19.30 -33.06
N GLY A 102 -6.91 -19.65 -32.30
CA GLY A 102 -6.25 -20.95 -32.40
C GLY A 102 -7.13 -22.15 -32.03
N MET A 103 -8.22 -21.92 -31.30
CA MET A 103 -9.16 -22.96 -30.85
C MET A 103 -10.45 -23.04 -31.69
N ILE A 104 -10.52 -22.33 -32.82
CA ILE A 104 -11.65 -22.45 -33.76
C ILE A 104 -11.77 -23.92 -34.21
N GLY A 105 -12.97 -24.49 -34.07
CA GLY A 105 -13.27 -25.89 -34.42
C GLY A 105 -13.14 -26.89 -33.28
N VAL A 106 -12.69 -26.47 -32.08
CA VAL A 106 -12.62 -27.35 -30.91
C VAL A 106 -13.93 -27.33 -30.14
N SER A 107 -14.63 -28.46 -30.08
CA SER A 107 -15.94 -28.59 -29.43
C SER A 107 -15.86 -28.79 -27.91
N ALA A 108 -14.71 -29.22 -27.39
CA ALA A 108 -14.53 -29.48 -25.97
C ALA A 108 -14.20 -28.19 -25.20
N MET A 109 -15.13 -27.72 -24.38
CA MET A 109 -14.96 -26.51 -23.54
C MET A 109 -13.66 -26.49 -22.72
N LYS A 110 -13.26 -27.63 -22.15
CA LYS A 110 -12.01 -27.74 -21.38
C LYS A 110 -10.76 -27.47 -22.23
N GLN A 111 -10.76 -27.93 -23.47
CA GLN A 111 -9.65 -27.70 -24.39
C GLN A 111 -9.65 -26.25 -24.85
N PHE A 112 -10.82 -25.70 -25.19
CA PHE A 112 -10.98 -24.30 -25.57
C PHE A 112 -10.39 -23.35 -24.52
N PHE A 113 -10.80 -23.47 -23.23
CA PHE A 113 -10.26 -22.62 -22.16
C PHE A 113 -8.76 -22.82 -21.93
N LEU A 114 -8.24 -24.04 -22.11
CA LEU A 114 -6.80 -24.29 -22.04
C LEU A 114 -6.05 -23.57 -23.15
N GLY A 115 -6.57 -23.58 -24.38
CA GLY A 115 -5.97 -22.87 -25.51
C GLY A 115 -5.96 -21.36 -25.32
N VAL A 116 -7.04 -20.79 -24.77
CA VAL A 116 -7.09 -19.36 -24.38
C VAL A 116 -6.04 -19.04 -23.32
N ALA A 117 -5.95 -19.85 -22.26
CA ALA A 117 -4.98 -19.64 -21.20
C ALA A 117 -3.53 -19.76 -21.71
N LEU A 118 -3.24 -20.75 -22.57
CA LEU A 118 -1.94 -20.92 -23.21
C LEU A 118 -1.60 -19.76 -24.14
N GLY A 119 -2.57 -19.24 -24.89
CA GLY A 119 -2.39 -18.04 -25.72
C GLY A 119 -2.03 -16.81 -24.89
N THR A 120 -2.77 -16.54 -23.81
CA THR A 120 -2.45 -15.46 -22.86
C THR A 120 -1.04 -15.59 -22.30
N LEU A 121 -0.65 -16.80 -21.87
CA LEU A 121 0.66 -17.05 -21.26
C LEU A 121 1.79 -16.96 -22.29
N GLY A 122 1.61 -17.53 -23.48
CA GLY A 122 2.59 -17.50 -24.56
C GLY A 122 2.86 -16.10 -25.08
N THR A 123 1.82 -15.29 -25.32
CA THR A 123 1.98 -13.91 -25.80
C THR A 123 2.62 -13.02 -24.75
N THR A 124 2.25 -13.14 -23.47
CA THR A 124 2.90 -12.37 -22.40
C THR A 124 4.37 -12.73 -22.25
N PHE A 125 4.71 -14.02 -22.33
CA PHE A 125 6.10 -14.47 -22.34
C PHE A 125 6.88 -13.91 -23.54
N LEU A 126 6.30 -13.98 -24.75
CA LEU A 126 6.95 -13.45 -25.96
C LEU A 126 7.21 -11.94 -25.85
N VAL A 127 6.25 -11.17 -25.32
CA VAL A 127 6.45 -9.74 -25.10
C VAL A 127 7.59 -9.50 -24.12
N TRP A 128 7.59 -10.18 -22.96
CA TRP A 128 8.59 -9.91 -21.91
C TRP A 128 9.99 -10.43 -22.22
N VAL A 129 10.11 -11.59 -22.86
CA VAL A 129 11.40 -12.25 -23.08
C VAL A 129 12.03 -11.84 -24.41
N ILE A 130 11.21 -11.51 -25.40
CA ILE A 130 11.69 -11.20 -26.76
C ILE A 130 11.51 -9.72 -27.08
N VAL A 131 10.29 -9.19 -26.95
CA VAL A 131 10.00 -7.80 -27.36
C VAL A 131 10.68 -6.78 -26.45
N ASP A 132 10.65 -6.97 -25.13
CA ASP A 132 11.24 -6.00 -24.20
C ASP A 132 12.78 -5.90 -24.36
N PRO A 133 13.55 -7.01 -24.41
CA PRO A 133 15.00 -6.90 -24.62
C PRO A 133 15.37 -6.39 -26.01
N LEU A 134 14.60 -6.73 -27.05
CA LEU A 134 14.84 -6.22 -28.40
C LEU A 134 14.57 -4.72 -28.48
N THR A 135 13.49 -4.23 -27.87
CA THR A 135 13.21 -2.78 -27.84
C THR A 135 14.26 -2.03 -27.04
N ALA A 136 14.70 -2.55 -25.90
CA ALA A 136 15.82 -1.97 -25.15
C ALA A 136 17.12 -1.95 -25.97
N LEU A 137 17.42 -3.02 -26.72
CA LEU A 137 18.61 -3.07 -27.59
C LEU A 137 18.50 -2.08 -28.74
N LEU A 138 17.34 -1.96 -29.38
CA LEU A 138 17.09 -0.96 -30.43
C LEU A 138 17.26 0.46 -29.89
N GLU A 139 16.84 0.73 -28.66
CA GLU A 139 17.07 2.03 -28.03
C GLU A 139 18.57 2.33 -27.85
N THR A 140 19.39 1.33 -27.52
CA THR A 140 20.85 1.55 -27.41
C THR A 140 21.52 1.86 -28.75
N LEU A 141 20.91 1.44 -29.86
CA LEU A 141 21.39 1.69 -31.22
C LEU A 141 20.94 3.06 -31.77
N LEU A 142 20.05 3.79 -31.07
CA LEU A 142 19.62 5.12 -31.49
C LEU A 142 20.74 6.17 -31.34
N PRO A 143 20.81 7.15 -32.27
CA PRO A 143 21.92 8.10 -32.39
C PRO A 143 22.12 8.99 -31.14
N ALA A 144 23.37 9.46 -30.97
CA ALA A 144 23.88 10.15 -29.78
C ALA A 144 23.10 11.42 -29.36
N THR A 145 22.38 12.07 -30.28
CA THR A 145 21.49 13.20 -29.99
C THR A 145 20.32 12.83 -29.08
N SER A 146 19.78 11.62 -29.21
CA SER A 146 18.74 11.08 -28.32
C SER A 146 19.27 10.84 -26.90
N ARG A 147 20.56 10.49 -26.76
CA ARG A 147 21.21 10.24 -25.46
C ARG A 147 21.39 11.52 -24.64
N LYS A 148 21.66 12.67 -25.27
CA LYS A 148 21.80 13.97 -24.58
C LYS A 148 20.47 14.45 -23.95
N HIS A 149 19.36 14.24 -24.64
CA HIS A 149 18.03 14.53 -24.09
C HIS A 149 17.60 13.53 -23.01
N ARG A 150 18.22 12.34 -22.93
CA ARG A 150 18.02 11.39 -21.83
C ARG A 150 18.70 11.88 -20.55
N THR A 151 19.97 12.28 -20.62
CA THR A 151 20.71 12.78 -19.46
C THR A 151 20.06 14.02 -18.87
N GLU A 152 19.64 14.96 -19.72
CA GLU A 152 18.97 16.19 -19.28
C GLU A 152 17.64 15.92 -18.57
N ARG A 153 16.84 14.95 -19.07
CA ARG A 153 15.60 14.55 -18.40
C ARG A 153 15.83 13.84 -17.07
N LEU A 154 16.89 13.02 -16.97
CA LEU A 154 17.27 12.37 -15.72
C LEU A 154 17.70 13.39 -14.67
N ASP A 155 18.48 14.40 -15.07
CA ASP A 155 18.92 15.48 -14.18
C ASP A 155 17.75 16.33 -13.71
N GLN A 156 16.81 16.68 -14.60
CA GLN A 156 15.58 17.39 -14.24
C GLN A 156 14.72 16.59 -13.26
N ALA A 157 14.53 15.29 -13.51
CA ALA A 157 13.77 14.41 -12.63
C ALA A 157 14.45 14.26 -11.25
N LYS A 158 15.78 14.22 -11.20
CA LYS A 158 16.54 14.20 -9.95
C LYS A 158 16.38 15.52 -9.19
N ALA A 159 16.51 16.66 -9.85
CA ALA A 159 16.34 17.96 -9.23
C ALA A 159 14.92 18.16 -8.68
N GLU A 160 13.90 17.69 -9.41
CA GLU A 160 12.51 17.75 -8.93
C GLU A 160 12.28 16.87 -7.70
N ARG A 161 12.91 15.68 -7.63
CA ARG A 161 12.85 14.82 -6.44
C ARG A 161 13.49 15.47 -5.22
N GLU A 162 14.69 16.03 -5.38
CA GLU A 162 15.37 16.73 -4.30
C GLU A 162 14.55 17.93 -3.80
N LYS A 163 13.90 18.67 -4.72
CA LYS A 163 13.00 19.74 -4.35
C LYS A 163 11.80 19.25 -3.55
N ARG A 164 11.08 18.22 -4.03
CA ARG A 164 9.92 17.66 -3.31
C ARG A 164 10.30 17.10 -1.95
N GLN A 165 11.49 16.51 -1.82
CA GLN A 165 11.99 16.01 -0.55
C GLN A 165 12.24 17.16 0.42
N LYS A 166 12.92 18.22 -0.01
CA LYS A 166 13.14 19.43 0.80
C LYS A 166 11.82 20.09 1.22
N ASP A 167 10.88 20.22 0.29
CA ASP A 167 9.55 20.80 0.56
C ASP A 167 8.80 19.96 1.62
N ARG A 168 8.89 18.62 1.53
CA ARG A 168 8.28 17.72 2.52
C ARG A 168 8.95 17.82 3.89
N GLU A 169 10.27 17.85 3.93
CA GLU A 169 11.03 18.02 5.18
C GLU A 169 10.71 19.35 5.85
N HIS A 170 10.60 20.43 5.06
CA HIS A 170 10.18 21.75 5.54
C HIS A 170 8.76 21.72 6.14
N LEU A 171 7.79 21.14 5.42
CA LEU A 171 6.41 21.04 5.90
C LEU A 171 6.31 20.21 7.20
N ILE A 172 7.07 19.12 7.31
CA ILE A 172 7.11 18.32 8.54
C ILE A 172 7.69 19.14 9.69
N ALA A 173 8.79 19.86 9.46
CA ALA A 173 9.39 20.72 10.49
C ALA A 173 8.44 21.83 10.96
N GLU A 174 7.71 22.45 10.02
CA GLU A 174 6.72 23.48 10.31
C GLU A 174 5.53 22.93 11.12
N VAL A 175 4.99 21.77 10.73
CA VAL A 175 3.90 21.11 11.46
C VAL A 175 4.36 20.71 12.87
N LEU A 176 5.56 20.16 13.02
CA LEU A 176 6.11 19.79 14.32
C LEU A 176 6.32 21.00 15.24
N ALA A 177 6.79 22.13 14.70
CA ALA A 177 6.96 23.36 15.46
C ALA A 177 5.61 23.91 15.95
N ASN A 178 4.60 23.91 15.09
CA ASN A 178 3.25 24.33 15.45
C ASN A 178 2.61 23.39 16.49
N GLU A 179 2.77 22.07 16.34
CA GLU A 179 2.29 21.11 17.31
C GLU A 179 2.91 21.31 18.70
N GLU A 180 4.19 21.66 18.78
CA GLU A 180 4.84 21.92 20.08
C GLU A 180 4.27 23.16 20.77
N LEU A 181 4.00 24.23 20.01
CA LEU A 181 3.34 25.43 20.53
C LEU A 181 1.93 25.12 21.05
N ASP A 182 1.16 24.33 20.28
CA ASP A 182 -0.18 23.90 20.68
C ASP A 182 -0.15 23.00 21.92
N ARG A 183 0.82 22.08 22.03
CA ARG A 183 1.02 21.24 23.21
C ARG A 183 1.27 22.08 24.47
N HIS A 184 2.10 23.12 24.37
CA HIS A 184 2.36 24.04 25.47
C HIS A 184 1.09 24.79 25.89
N ARG A 185 0.37 25.36 24.92
CA ARG A 185 -0.89 26.07 25.16
C ARG A 185 -1.94 25.16 25.80
N TRP A 186 -2.09 23.94 25.32
CA TRP A 186 -3.02 22.96 25.91
C TRP A 186 -2.60 22.56 27.30
N ARG A 187 -1.30 22.40 27.58
CA ARG A 187 -0.80 22.09 28.92
C ARG A 187 -1.22 23.17 29.92
N GLU A 188 -1.08 24.44 29.56
CA GLU A 188 -1.50 25.55 30.42
C GLU A 188 -3.02 25.58 30.64
N LEU A 189 -3.82 25.41 29.58
CA LEU A 189 -5.28 25.42 29.66
C LEU A 189 -5.86 24.22 30.43
N LEU A 190 -5.25 23.05 30.31
CA LEU A 190 -5.72 21.80 30.91
C LEU A 190 -5.18 21.56 32.32
N LYS A 191 -4.10 22.24 32.74
CA LYS A 191 -3.53 22.10 34.09
C LYS A 191 -4.55 22.19 35.23
N PRO A 192 -5.43 23.20 35.32
CA PRO A 192 -6.42 23.27 36.42
C PRO A 192 -7.40 22.10 36.38
N GLN A 193 -7.76 21.62 35.19
CA GLN A 193 -8.62 20.46 35.01
C GLN A 193 -7.92 19.16 35.43
N ALA A 194 -6.63 19.03 35.12
CA ALA A 194 -5.80 17.88 35.50
C ALA A 194 -5.67 17.78 37.03
N GLU A 195 -5.52 18.91 37.73
CA GLU A 195 -5.45 18.95 39.19
C GLU A 195 -6.77 18.51 39.84
N ILE A 196 -7.91 18.96 39.30
CA ILE A 196 -9.24 18.52 39.76
C ILE A 196 -9.40 17.02 39.53
N LEU A 197 -9.05 16.53 38.34
CA LEU A 197 -9.17 15.13 37.97
C LEU A 197 -8.27 14.23 38.83
N ALA A 198 -7.03 14.65 39.10
CA ALA A 198 -6.14 13.99 40.04
C ALA A 198 -6.73 13.93 41.46
N GLY A 199 -7.38 15.01 41.92
CA GLY A 199 -8.09 15.02 43.20
C GLY A 199 -9.24 14.00 43.26
N LEU A 200 -10.01 13.89 42.18
CA LEU A 200 -11.09 12.89 42.07
C LEU A 200 -10.56 11.46 42.16
N LEU A 201 -9.40 11.18 41.54
CA LEU A 201 -8.74 9.86 41.63
C LEU A 201 -8.25 9.51 43.04
N THR A 202 -7.96 10.50 43.87
CA THR A 202 -7.49 10.29 45.26
C THR A 202 -8.62 10.22 46.29
N THR A 203 -9.86 10.55 45.93
CA THR A 203 -10.97 10.64 46.89
C THR A 203 -11.57 9.25 47.18
N ASN A 204 -11.71 8.88 48.46
CA ASN A 204 -12.25 7.59 48.87
C ASN A 204 -13.73 7.40 48.46
N SER A 205 -14.10 6.13 48.24
CA SER A 205 -15.27 5.58 47.52
C SER A 205 -16.68 6.07 47.85
N ALA A 206 -16.89 6.96 48.83
CA ALA A 206 -18.22 7.38 49.26
C ALA A 206 -19.01 8.17 48.19
N ASN A 207 -18.34 8.79 47.22
CA ASN A 207 -18.97 9.66 46.20
C ASN A 207 -18.56 9.32 44.75
N PHE A 208 -18.41 8.04 44.42
CA PHE A 208 -17.92 7.59 43.11
C PHE A 208 -18.76 8.11 41.92
N VAL A 209 -20.09 8.12 42.04
CA VAL A 209 -21.01 8.59 40.98
C VAL A 209 -20.84 10.09 40.70
N GLN A 210 -20.58 10.88 41.74
CA GLN A 210 -20.37 12.32 41.57
C GLN A 210 -18.99 12.61 40.96
N ALA A 211 -17.98 11.80 41.32
CA ALA A 211 -16.64 11.87 40.72
C ALA A 211 -16.68 11.51 39.23
N GLU A 212 -17.42 10.47 38.86
CA GLU A 212 -17.62 10.06 37.45
C GLU A 212 -18.25 11.19 36.62
N ARG A 213 -19.37 11.77 37.06
CA ARG A 213 -20.03 12.87 36.32
C ARG A 213 -19.10 14.06 36.11
N LYS A 214 -18.36 14.44 37.15
CA LYS A 214 -17.42 15.56 37.09
C LYS A 214 -16.23 15.23 36.19
N ALA A 215 -15.72 14.00 36.24
CA ALA A 215 -14.68 13.54 35.32
C ALA A 215 -15.18 13.57 33.88
N ALA A 216 -16.40 13.10 33.60
CA ALA A 216 -17.00 13.12 32.27
C ALA A 216 -17.14 14.56 31.73
N ASP A 217 -17.63 15.51 32.53
CA ASP A 217 -17.72 16.93 32.14
C ASP A 217 -16.35 17.51 31.78
N ILE A 218 -15.32 17.16 32.54
CA ILE A 218 -13.93 17.57 32.26
C ILE A 218 -13.47 16.94 30.93
N GLY A 219 -13.75 15.65 30.71
CA GLY A 219 -13.41 14.93 29.47
C GLY A 219 -14.07 15.55 28.23
N VAL A 220 -15.36 15.90 28.32
CA VAL A 220 -16.09 16.58 27.23
C VAL A 220 -15.48 17.96 26.92
N LYS A 221 -15.11 18.73 27.95
CA LYS A 221 -14.45 20.03 27.75
C LYS A 221 -13.08 19.87 27.09
N ALA A 222 -12.27 18.90 27.51
CA ALA A 222 -10.99 18.62 26.86
C ALA A 222 -11.16 18.21 25.39
N TRP A 223 -12.18 17.39 25.10
CA TRP A 223 -12.53 17.00 23.74
C TRP A 223 -12.96 18.20 22.87
N GLN A 224 -13.72 19.15 23.42
CA GLN A 224 -14.10 20.38 22.71
C GLN A 224 -12.92 21.31 22.43
N ILE A 225 -11.88 21.29 23.27
CA ILE A 225 -10.70 22.15 23.11
C ILE A 225 -9.77 21.66 21.99
N GLY A 226 -9.47 20.36 21.96
CA GLY A 226 -8.51 19.80 20.98
C GLY A 226 -8.70 18.32 20.68
N GLY A 227 -9.92 17.84 20.84
CA GLY A 227 -10.29 16.45 20.54
C GLY A 227 -9.54 15.45 21.40
N LEU A 228 -9.09 14.37 20.76
CA LEU A 228 -8.44 13.24 21.41
C LEU A 228 -7.10 13.59 22.03
N VAL A 229 -6.33 14.47 21.39
CA VAL A 229 -4.98 14.82 21.84
C VAL A 229 -5.03 15.49 23.21
N CYS A 230 -5.96 16.45 23.39
CA CYS A 230 -6.19 17.10 24.67
C CYS A 230 -6.70 16.13 25.74
N MET A 231 -7.57 15.17 25.40
CA MET A 231 -8.03 14.16 26.36
C MET A 231 -6.88 13.27 26.86
N HIS A 232 -6.03 12.78 25.95
CA HIS A 232 -4.85 11.99 26.31
C HIS A 232 -3.89 12.80 27.18
N GLN A 233 -3.55 14.01 26.75
CA GLN A 233 -2.66 14.90 27.50
C GLN A 233 -3.22 15.20 28.90
N LEU A 234 -4.52 15.45 29.03
CA LEU A 234 -5.18 15.67 30.31
C LEU A 234 -5.10 14.45 31.23
N ARG A 235 -5.36 13.25 30.71
CA ARG A 235 -5.25 12.00 31.47
C ARG A 235 -3.83 11.80 31.97
N ASP A 236 -2.84 11.96 31.10
CA ASP A 236 -1.43 11.75 31.45
C ASP A 236 -0.99 12.75 32.52
N MET A 237 -1.36 14.03 32.38
CA MET A 237 -1.11 15.05 33.42
C MET A 237 -1.77 14.70 34.76
N ALA A 238 -3.03 14.23 34.75
CA ALA A 238 -3.74 13.88 35.98
C ALA A 238 -3.13 12.65 36.68
N ILE A 239 -2.69 11.64 35.90
CA ILE A 239 -2.01 10.45 36.44
C ILE A 239 -0.66 10.84 37.04
N ASP A 240 0.13 11.67 36.36
CA ASP A 240 1.43 12.12 36.85
C ASP A 240 1.29 12.93 38.14
N LEU A 241 0.31 13.85 38.21
CA LEU A 241 0.00 14.60 39.42
C LEU A 241 -0.44 13.67 40.57
N CYS A 242 -1.22 12.63 40.28
CA CYS A 242 -1.65 11.65 41.28
C CYS A 242 -0.48 10.81 41.81
N ARG A 243 0.43 10.36 40.93
CA ARG A 243 1.66 9.64 41.30
C ARG A 243 2.58 10.49 42.18
N GLN A 244 2.75 11.77 41.83
CA GLN A 244 3.54 12.70 42.63
C GLN A 244 2.96 12.88 44.03
N LYS A 245 1.63 13.06 44.16
CA LYS A 245 0.97 13.24 45.45
C LYS A 245 0.97 11.98 46.33
N ASN A 246 0.91 10.79 45.73
CA ASN A 246 0.82 9.51 46.45
C ASN A 246 2.17 8.77 46.61
N GLY A 247 3.30 9.45 46.35
CA GLY A 247 4.64 8.87 46.52
C GLY A 247 4.89 7.63 45.65
N ASN A 248 4.48 7.68 44.37
CA ASN A 248 4.66 6.60 43.39
C ASN A 248 3.96 5.26 43.70
N LYS A 249 2.95 5.24 44.59
CA LYS A 249 2.06 4.07 44.70
C LYS A 249 1.23 3.89 43.42
N ALA A 250 0.87 2.64 43.11
CA ALA A 250 0.07 2.31 41.94
C ALA A 250 -1.27 3.05 41.97
N VAL A 251 -1.44 4.02 41.07
CA VAL A 251 -2.69 4.76 40.86
C VAL A 251 -3.58 3.92 39.95
N VAL A 252 -4.79 3.60 40.41
CA VAL A 252 -5.79 2.94 39.56
C VAL A 252 -6.38 3.99 38.61
N ASP A 253 -6.24 3.75 37.31
CA ASP A 253 -6.72 4.66 36.27
C ASP A 253 -8.22 4.49 36.04
N TYR A 254 -9.03 5.12 36.90
CA TYR A 254 -10.48 5.19 36.72
C TYR A 254 -10.92 6.13 35.60
N ILE A 255 -10.04 7.03 35.12
CA ILE A 255 -10.35 7.94 34.00
C ILE A 255 -10.67 7.12 32.76
N SER A 256 -9.94 6.02 32.56
CA SER A 256 -10.21 5.08 31.47
C SER A 256 -11.67 4.64 31.42
N PHE A 257 -12.27 4.34 32.58
CA PHE A 257 -13.67 3.92 32.67
C PHE A 257 -14.63 5.11 32.58
N TRP A 258 -14.36 6.21 33.28
CA TRP A 258 -15.26 7.37 33.32
C TRP A 258 -15.43 8.09 31.98
N TRP A 259 -14.47 7.98 31.08
CA TRP A 259 -14.56 8.59 29.74
C TRP A 259 -15.01 7.62 28.66
N GLU A 260 -15.37 6.39 29.01
CA GLU A 260 -15.92 5.44 28.05
C GLU A 260 -17.18 6.03 27.39
N GLY A 261 -17.18 6.10 26.06
CA GLY A 261 -18.24 6.75 25.27
C GLY A 261 -17.98 8.21 24.86
N ILE A 262 -16.97 8.89 25.43
CA ILE A 262 -16.54 10.22 24.96
C ILE A 262 -15.62 10.04 23.75
N GLY A 263 -16.22 9.96 22.57
CA GLY A 263 -15.55 9.99 21.26
C GLY A 263 -14.33 9.06 21.14
N ASN A 264 -14.48 7.75 21.01
CA ASN A 264 -13.44 6.77 20.63
C ASN A 264 -12.00 7.02 21.14
N TRP A 265 -11.84 7.58 22.33
CA TRP A 265 -10.55 8.10 22.78
C TRP A 265 -9.56 7.02 23.19
N ARG A 266 -10.00 5.79 23.38
CA ARG A 266 -9.12 4.64 23.63
C ARG A 266 -8.40 4.14 22.36
N ILE A 267 -8.78 4.63 21.17
CA ILE A 267 -8.12 4.23 19.91
C ILE A 267 -6.82 5.03 19.75
N PRO A 268 -5.65 4.38 19.64
CA PRO A 268 -4.40 5.07 19.39
C PRO A 268 -4.49 5.93 18.12
N SER A 269 -4.18 7.22 18.25
CA SER A 269 -4.22 8.20 17.15
C SER A 269 -3.38 7.81 15.93
N LEU A 270 -2.38 6.92 16.11
CA LEU A 270 -1.49 6.45 15.04
C LEU A 270 -2.20 5.64 13.95
N GLU A 271 -3.23 4.85 14.31
CA GLU A 271 -3.95 4.01 13.36
C GLU A 271 -4.82 4.83 12.38
N ARG A 272 -5.15 6.07 12.73
CA ARG A 272 -5.92 6.97 11.87
C ARG A 272 -5.03 7.79 10.93
N MET A 273 -3.78 8.08 11.30
CA MET A 273 -2.81 8.72 10.40
C MET A 273 -2.24 7.78 9.33
N MET A 274 -2.21 6.47 9.59
CA MET A 274 -1.76 5.48 8.59
C MET A 274 -2.85 5.05 7.59
N ASN A 275 -4.09 5.52 7.76
CA ASN A 275 -5.26 5.15 6.96
C ASN A 275 -5.87 6.33 6.16
N LEU A 276 -5.13 7.43 5.99
CA LEU A 276 -5.43 8.54 5.08
C LEU A 276 -4.34 8.65 4.00
#